data_AF-A0A2D5PW33-F1
#
_entry.id   AF-A0A2D5PW33-F1
#
_cell.length_a   1.000
_cell.length_b   1.000
_cell.length_c   1.000
_cell.angle_alpha   90.00
_cell.angle_beta   90.00
_cell.angle_gamma   90.00
#
_symmetry.space_group_name_H-M   'P 1'
#
loop_
_entity.id
_entity.type
_entity.pdbx_description
1 polymer ?
#
loop_
_entity_poly.entity_id
_entity_poly.type
_entity_poly.pdbx_seq_one_letter_code
_entity_poly.pdbx_strand_id
1 'polypeptide(L)'
;MESVATFLPIIPVLLTTFGVLKKKRFFFLLGYTLYSLMVVTAELYSYASSGDFSHFMIASLFFPQLIIAFPNKLIDDGSKVFKLFTIKLFLCLVVINIIGVLVVLNDPIVNDICAYYYALLAFLPIVVIFLMLINRIPVQENK
;
A
#
# COMPACT_ATOMS: atom_id res chain seq x y z
N MET A 1 15.06 -18.33 8.73
CA MET A 1 15.03 -17.10 7.91
C MET A 1 13.69 -16.96 7.16
N GLU A 2 13.10 -18.03 6.63
CA GLU A 2 11.77 -18.01 5.98
C GLU A 2 10.65 -17.39 6.84
N SER A 3 10.61 -17.69 8.14
CA SER A 3 9.60 -17.14 9.05
C SER A 3 9.69 -15.62 9.18
N VAL A 4 10.89 -15.05 9.18
CA VAL A 4 11.07 -13.59 9.33
C VAL A 4 10.58 -12.86 8.07
N ALA A 5 10.95 -13.32 6.88
CA ALA A 5 10.48 -12.72 5.63
C ALA A 5 8.95 -12.80 5.48
N THR A 6 8.35 -13.87 6.01
CA THR A 6 6.91 -14.11 5.99
C THR A 6 6.15 -13.22 6.99
N PHE A 7 6.70 -12.97 8.19
CA PHE A 7 6.00 -12.23 9.24
C PHE A 7 6.40 -10.76 9.36
N LEU A 8 7.57 -10.35 8.87
CA LEU A 8 7.99 -8.94 8.89
C LEU A 8 6.98 -7.99 8.21
N PRO A 9 6.32 -8.35 7.09
CA PRO A 9 5.31 -7.51 6.46
C PRO A 9 4.05 -7.27 7.30
N ILE A 10 3.84 -8.00 8.41
CA ILE A 10 2.69 -7.77 9.29
C ILE A 10 2.75 -6.38 9.95
N ILE A 11 3.96 -5.87 10.21
CA ILE A 11 4.17 -4.57 10.88
C ILE A 11 3.57 -3.43 10.04
N PRO A 12 3.94 -3.24 8.75
CA PRO A 12 3.33 -2.20 7.93
C PRO A 12 1.83 -2.43 7.71
N VAL A 13 1.36 -3.67 7.60
CA VAL A 13 -0.08 -3.98 7.45
C VAL A 13 -0.87 -3.52 8.68
N LEU A 14 -0.36 -3.78 9.89
CA LEU A 14 -0.96 -3.32 11.15
C LEU A 14 -0.93 -1.79 11.25
N LEU A 15 0.16 -1.16 10.79
CA LEU A 15 0.28 0.30 10.77
C LEU A 15 -0.75 0.96 9.86
N THR A 16 -0.94 0.40 8.65
CA THR A 16 -1.97 0.85 7.71
C THR A 16 -3.36 0.71 8.33
N THR A 17 -3.64 -0.45 8.93
CA THR A 17 -4.92 -0.75 9.60
C THR A 17 -5.18 0.22 10.74
N PHE A 18 -4.18 0.48 11.58
CA PHE A 18 -4.24 1.47 12.66
C PHE A 18 -4.55 2.87 12.12
N GLY A 19 -3.93 3.25 11.00
CA GLY A 19 -4.19 4.51 10.31
C GLY A 19 -5.66 4.67 9.90
N VAL A 20 -6.28 3.63 9.34
CA VAL A 20 -7.71 3.64 9.02
C VAL A 20 -8.57 3.76 10.27
N LEU A 21 -8.32 2.90 11.27
CA LEU A 21 -9.13 2.84 12.50
C LEU A 21 -9.08 4.15 13.30
N LYS A 22 -7.92 4.80 13.37
CA LYS A 22 -7.74 6.09 14.06
C LYS A 22 -8.00 7.29 13.15
N LYS A 23 -8.40 7.08 11.89
CA LYS A 23 -8.54 8.13 10.86
C LYS A 23 -7.30 9.02 10.74
N LYS A 24 -6.11 8.44 10.91
CA LYS A 24 -4.82 9.12 10.81
C LYS A 24 -4.15 8.79 9.48
N ARG A 25 -4.31 9.69 8.51
CA ARG A 25 -3.74 9.57 7.15
C ARG A 25 -2.24 9.25 7.15
N PHE A 26 -1.48 9.88 8.04
CA PHE A 26 -0.04 9.66 8.15
C PHE A 26 0.32 8.17 8.37
N PHE A 27 -0.32 7.50 9.33
CA PHE A 27 -0.03 6.09 9.61
C PHE A 27 -0.53 5.15 8.50
N PHE A 28 -1.67 5.49 7.89
CA PHE A 28 -2.17 4.78 6.71
C PHE A 28 -1.13 4.77 5.59
N LEU A 29 -0.67 5.96 5.21
CA LEU A 29 0.33 6.17 4.16
C LEU A 29 1.71 5.59 4.51
N LEU A 30 2.15 5.74 5.76
CA LEU A 30 3.41 5.19 6.25
C LEU A 30 3.44 3.66 6.15
N GLY A 31 2.34 2.97 6.47
CA GLY A 31 2.25 1.53 6.32
C GLY A 31 2.44 1.06 4.87
N TYR A 32 1.74 1.68 3.90
CA TYR A 32 1.97 1.39 2.47
C TYR A 32 3.38 1.70 2.01
N THR A 33 3.96 2.82 2.48
CA THR A 33 5.34 3.21 2.14
C THR A 33 6.32 2.14 2.59
N LEU A 34 6.24 1.72 3.85
CA LEU A 34 7.12 0.71 4.41
C LEU A 34 6.93 -0.65 3.73
N TYR A 35 5.68 -1.05 3.48
CA TYR A 35 5.40 -2.29 2.75
C TYR A 35 6.01 -2.25 1.34
N SER A 36 5.79 -1.16 0.62
CA SER A 36 6.32 -0.98 -0.74
C SER A 36 7.84 -0.94 -0.78
N LEU A 37 8.46 -0.29 0.21
CA LEU A 37 9.92 -0.23 0.31
C LEU A 37 10.49 -1.64 0.49
N MET A 38 9.87 -2.47 1.33
CA MET A 38 10.28 -3.86 1.53
C MET A 38 10.17 -4.68 0.24
N VAL A 39 9.06 -4.56 -0.48
CA VAL A 39 8.86 -5.30 -1.74
C VAL A 39 9.88 -4.84 -2.80
N VAL A 40 10.01 -3.53 -3.00
CA VAL A 40 10.94 -2.99 -4.00
C VAL A 40 12.38 -3.41 -3.72
N THR A 41 12.84 -3.36 -2.48
CA THR A 41 14.22 -3.77 -2.16
C THR A 41 14.42 -5.28 -2.30
N ALA A 42 13.45 -6.11 -1.90
CA ALA A 42 13.51 -7.57 -2.04
C ALA A 42 13.54 -8.00 -3.52
N GLU A 43 12.69 -7.41 -4.34
CA GLU A 43 12.61 -7.71 -5.77
C GLU A 43 13.84 -7.21 -6.53
N LEU A 44 14.35 -6.01 -6.23
CA LEU A 44 15.59 -5.51 -6.84
C LEU A 44 16.80 -6.37 -6.44
N TYR A 45 16.85 -6.87 -5.21
CA TYR A 45 17.89 -7.80 -4.78
C TYR A 45 17.79 -9.15 -5.52
N SER A 46 16.58 -9.66 -5.70
CA SER A 46 16.31 -10.90 -6.42
C SER A 46 16.67 -10.76 -7.90
N TYR A 47 16.35 -9.62 -8.52
CA TYR A 47 16.79 -9.28 -9.88
C TYR A 47 18.32 -9.22 -10.00
N ALA A 48 19.00 -8.52 -9.10
CA ALA A 48 20.45 -8.42 -9.12
C ALA A 48 21.16 -9.77 -8.95
N SER A 49 20.52 -10.72 -8.26
CA SER A 49 21.08 -12.04 -7.96
C SER A 49 20.77 -13.09 -9.03
N SER A 50 19.57 -13.05 -9.61
CA SER A 50 19.10 -14.05 -10.60
C SER A 50 19.21 -13.60 -12.05
N GLY A 51 19.16 -12.29 -12.30
CA GLY A 51 19.00 -11.72 -13.64
C GLY A 51 17.58 -11.85 -14.24
N ASP A 52 16.61 -12.40 -13.49
CA ASP A 52 15.23 -12.56 -14.00
C ASP A 52 14.48 -11.22 -13.99
N PHE A 53 14.18 -10.74 -15.20
CA PHE A 53 13.50 -9.48 -15.43
C PHE A 53 12.11 -9.39 -14.80
N SER A 54 11.48 -10.53 -14.48
CA SER A 54 10.19 -10.58 -13.78
C SER A 54 10.26 -9.87 -12.42
N HIS A 55 11.36 -10.05 -11.67
CA HIS A 55 11.59 -9.36 -10.41
C HIS A 55 11.69 -7.84 -10.59
N PHE A 56 12.39 -7.38 -11.63
CA PHE A 56 12.46 -5.95 -11.94
C PHE A 56 11.09 -5.35 -12.30
N MET A 57 10.27 -6.11 -13.01
CA MET A 57 8.90 -5.70 -13.34
C MET A 57 8.02 -5.59 -12.09
N ILE A 58 8.12 -6.53 -11.16
CA ILE A 58 7.39 -6.47 -9.87
C ILE A 58 7.88 -5.27 -9.05
N ALA A 59 9.20 -5.06 -8.95
CA ALA A 59 9.75 -3.87 -8.28
C ALA A 59 9.22 -2.57 -8.91
N SER A 60 9.18 -2.50 -10.23
CA SER A 60 8.68 -1.34 -10.98
C SER A 60 7.17 -1.11 -10.77
N LEU A 61 6.39 -2.17 -10.56
CA LEU A 61 4.97 -2.07 -10.24
C LEU A 61 4.72 -1.51 -8.84
N PHE A 62 5.53 -1.92 -7.86
CA PHE A 62 5.40 -1.44 -6.48
C PHE A 62 6.06 -0.08 -6.26
N PHE A 63 7.01 0.34 -7.09
CA PHE A 63 7.65 1.65 -6.94
C PHE A 63 6.67 2.84 -6.97
N PRO A 64 5.65 2.90 -7.84
CA PRO A 64 4.58 3.89 -7.76
C PRO A 64 3.83 3.90 -6.42
N GLN A 65 3.59 2.74 -5.80
CA GLN A 65 2.97 2.69 -4.47
C GLN A 65 3.84 3.41 -3.45
N LEU A 66 5.17 3.25 -3.49
CA LEU A 66 6.10 3.97 -2.62
C LEU A 66 5.97 5.49 -2.79
N ILE A 67 5.88 5.97 -4.03
CA ILE A 67 5.74 7.41 -4.33
C ILE A 67 4.39 7.95 -3.85
N ILE A 68 3.30 7.26 -4.21
CA ILE A 68 1.93 7.67 -3.86
C ILE A 68 1.73 7.67 -2.35
N ALA A 69 2.26 6.66 -1.68
CA ALA A 69 2.08 6.46 -0.26
C ALA A 69 3.04 7.30 0.59
N PHE A 70 4.04 7.96 0.01
CA PHE A 70 5.05 8.65 0.79
C PHE A 70 4.40 9.67 1.76
N PRO A 71 4.71 9.62 3.07
CA PRO A 71 4.00 10.41 4.06
C PRO A 71 4.15 11.90 3.77
N ASN A 72 3.01 12.59 3.71
CA ASN A 72 2.94 14.03 3.49
C ASN A 72 1.99 14.68 4.51
N LYS A 73 2.16 15.99 4.72
CA LYS A 73 1.36 16.81 5.63
C LYS A 73 0.26 17.58 4.90
N LEU A 74 -0.22 17.08 3.76
CA LEU A 74 -1.28 17.76 3.00
C LEU A 74 -2.58 17.78 3.81
N ILE A 75 -3.05 18.99 4.10
CA ILE A 75 -4.32 19.26 4.78
C ILE A 75 -5.46 19.02 3.78
N ASP A 76 -6.50 18.31 4.21
CA ASP A 76 -7.72 18.13 3.41
C ASP A 76 -8.50 19.44 3.42
N ASP A 77 -8.49 20.14 2.28
CA ASP A 77 -9.18 21.41 2.08
C ASP A 77 -10.69 21.25 1.81
N GLY A 78 -11.21 20.01 1.82
CA GLY A 78 -12.60 19.68 1.54
C GLY A 78 -13.01 19.91 0.08
N SER A 79 -12.07 20.30 -0.80
CA SER A 79 -12.38 20.60 -2.18
C SER A 79 -12.74 19.32 -2.95
N LYS A 80 -13.63 19.47 -3.94
CA LYS A 80 -13.96 18.37 -4.86
C LYS A 80 -12.71 17.86 -5.60
N VAL A 81 -11.76 18.75 -5.86
CA VAL A 81 -10.49 18.45 -6.53
C VAL A 81 -9.62 17.55 -5.66
N PHE A 82 -9.40 17.92 -4.39
CA PHE A 82 -8.62 17.13 -3.44
C PHE A 82 -9.26 15.76 -3.19
N LYS A 83 -10.59 15.73 -3.03
CA LYS A 83 -11.34 14.47 -2.88
C LYS A 83 -11.14 13.54 -4.07
N LEU A 84 -11.32 14.04 -5.29
CA LEU A 84 -11.15 13.24 -6.51
C LEU A 84 -9.71 12.78 -6.71
N PHE A 85 -8.73 13.66 -6.44
CA PHE A 85 -7.31 13.33 -6.52
C PHE A 85 -6.96 12.19 -5.56
N THR A 86 -7.38 12.29 -4.30
CA THR A 86 -7.16 11.25 -3.28
C THR A 86 -7.81 9.92 -3.66
N ILE A 87 -9.04 9.95 -4.19
CA ILE A 87 -9.72 8.72 -4.67
C ILE A 87 -8.91 8.05 -5.78
N LYS A 88 -8.42 8.80 -6.77
CA LYS A 88 -7.60 8.25 -7.86
C LYS A 88 -6.32 7.60 -7.33
N LEU A 89 -5.62 8.28 -6.42
CA LEU A 89 -4.41 7.72 -5.79
C LEU A 89 -4.71 6.43 -5.02
N PHE A 90 -5.81 6.39 -4.26
CA PHE A 90 -6.19 5.20 -3.51
C PHE A 90 -6.65 4.06 -4.40
N LEU A 91 -7.32 4.33 -5.52
CA LEU A 91 -7.61 3.30 -6.53
C LEU A 91 -6.33 2.71 -7.14
N CYS A 92 -5.28 3.51 -7.36
CA CYS A 92 -3.99 2.97 -7.78
C CYS A 92 -3.43 2.00 -6.72
N LEU A 93 -3.51 2.33 -5.43
CA LEU A 93 -3.12 1.42 -4.35
C LEU A 93 -3.93 0.12 -4.39
N VAL A 94 -5.25 0.19 -4.63
CA VAL A 94 -6.08 -1.02 -4.77
C VAL A 94 -5.55 -1.91 -5.90
N VAL A 95 -5.35 -1.35 -7.10
CA VAL A 95 -4.93 -2.11 -8.27
C VAL A 95 -3.55 -2.73 -8.06
N ILE A 96 -2.58 -1.97 -7.54
CA ILE A 96 -1.22 -2.47 -7.27
C ILE A 96 -1.27 -3.67 -6.31
N ASN A 97 -2.06 -3.58 -5.23
CA ASN A 97 -2.15 -4.67 -4.26
C ASN A 97 -2.96 -5.87 -4.76
N ILE A 98 -3.98 -5.68 -5.61
CA ILE A 98 -4.64 -6.82 -6.28
C ILE A 98 -3.64 -7.58 -7.15
N ILE A 99 -2.79 -6.87 -7.90
CA ILE A 99 -1.74 -7.53 -8.68
C ILE A 99 -0.74 -8.23 -7.73
N GLY A 100 -0.42 -7.63 -6.58
CA GLY A 100 0.38 -8.29 -5.53
C GLY A 100 -0.19 -9.64 -5.07
N VAL A 101 -1.52 -9.73 -4.88
CA VAL A 101 -2.19 -11.03 -4.60
C VAL A 101 -1.90 -12.03 -5.72
N LEU A 102 -2.06 -11.61 -6.98
CA LEU A 102 -1.83 -12.49 -8.14
C LEU A 102 -0.36 -12.91 -8.25
N VAL A 103 0.59 -12.02 -7.96
CA VAL A 103 2.03 -12.34 -7.95
C VAL A 103 2.31 -13.45 -6.95
N VAL A 104 1.83 -13.32 -5.71
CA VAL A 104 2.05 -14.34 -4.66
C VAL A 104 1.40 -15.67 -5.04
N LEU A 105 0.15 -15.67 -5.52
CA LEU A 105 -0.55 -16.91 -5.87
C LEU A 105 0.06 -17.65 -7.07
N ASN A 106 0.88 -16.98 -7.88
CA ASN A 106 1.59 -17.59 -9.00
C ASN A 106 3.07 -17.87 -8.70
N ASP A 107 3.54 -17.58 -7.48
CA ASP A 107 4.90 -17.88 -7.04
C ASP A 107 4.88 -18.99 -5.98
N PRO A 108 5.33 -20.21 -6.31
CA PRO A 108 5.30 -21.35 -5.39
C PRO A 108 6.28 -21.22 -4.21
N ILE A 109 7.21 -20.25 -4.25
CA ILE A 109 8.22 -20.03 -3.21
C ILE A 109 7.66 -19.12 -2.12
N VAL A 110 6.77 -18.19 -2.46
CA VAL A 110 6.22 -17.22 -1.51
C VAL A 110 5.07 -17.84 -0.73
N ASN A 111 5.08 -17.66 0.59
CA ASN A 111 4.04 -18.17 1.45
C ASN A 111 2.68 -17.48 1.16
N ASP A 112 1.62 -18.28 1.02
CA ASP A 112 0.24 -17.82 0.77
C ASP A 112 -0.24 -16.75 1.77
N ILE A 113 0.29 -16.71 3.00
CA ILE A 113 -0.06 -15.66 3.97
C ILE A 113 0.19 -14.24 3.42
N CYS A 114 1.20 -14.09 2.57
CA CYS A 114 1.53 -12.82 1.91
C CYS A 114 0.41 -12.34 0.98
N ALA A 115 -0.34 -13.25 0.35
CA ALA A 115 -1.50 -12.91 -0.46
C ALA A 115 -2.59 -12.23 0.39
N TYR A 116 -2.79 -12.66 1.63
CA TYR A 116 -3.75 -12.01 2.54
C TYR A 116 -3.30 -10.62 2.96
N TYR A 117 -2.00 -10.37 3.09
CA TYR A 117 -1.48 -9.01 3.35
C TYR A 117 -1.80 -8.08 2.18
N TYR A 118 -1.53 -8.52 0.95
CA TYR A 118 -1.90 -7.77 -0.25
C TYR A 118 -3.40 -7.57 -0.36
N ALA A 119 -4.21 -8.60 -0.10
CA ALA A 119 -5.66 -8.49 -0.13
C ALA A 119 -6.18 -7.45 0.89
N LEU A 120 -5.61 -7.42 2.10
CA LEU A 120 -5.97 -6.43 3.10
C LEU A 120 -5.55 -5.02 2.66
N LEU A 121 -4.35 -4.87 2.11
CA LEU A 121 -3.87 -3.61 1.53
C LEU A 121 -4.62 -3.21 0.24
N ALA A 122 -5.29 -4.11 -0.45
CA ALA A 122 -6.21 -3.77 -1.52
C ALA A 122 -7.57 -3.31 -0.97
N PHE A 123 -8.01 -3.86 0.17
CA PHE A 123 -9.31 -3.56 0.77
C PHE A 123 -9.34 -2.23 1.53
N LEU A 124 -8.30 -1.91 2.31
CA LEU A 124 -8.29 -0.73 3.17
C LEU A 124 -8.50 0.62 2.43
N PRO A 125 -7.93 0.87 1.23
CA PRO A 125 -8.18 2.10 0.49
C PRO A 125 -9.64 2.20 0.04
N ILE A 126 -10.31 1.07 -0.24
CA ILE A 126 -11.74 1.04 -0.58
C ILE A 126 -12.56 1.53 0.61
N VAL A 127 -12.23 1.09 1.83
CA VAL A 127 -12.87 1.58 3.06
C VAL A 127 -12.68 3.09 3.21
N VAL A 128 -11.47 3.59 2.97
CA VAL A 128 -11.20 5.04 3.06
C VAL A 128 -11.96 5.82 1.98
N ILE A 129 -11.97 5.34 0.74
CA ILE A 129 -12.76 5.92 -0.36
C ILE A 129 -14.24 5.98 0.02
N PHE A 130 -14.80 4.89 0.53
CA PHE A 130 -16.20 4.84 0.98
C PHE A 130 -16.47 5.91 2.04
N LEU A 131 -15.61 6.02 3.07
CA LEU A 131 -15.73 7.04 4.12
C LEU A 131 -15.62 8.48 3.57
N MET A 132 -14.77 8.70 2.56
CA MET A 132 -14.69 9.99 1.86
C MET A 132 -15.97 10.30 1.11
N LEU A 133 -16.54 9.34 0.38
CA LEU A 133 -17.74 9.53 -0.43
C LEU A 133 -18.95 9.94 0.43
N ILE A 134 -19.12 9.33 1.61
CA ILE A 134 -20.18 9.67 2.56
C ILE A 134 -19.84 10.85 3.50
N ASN A 135 -18.78 11.60 3.21
CA ASN A 135 -18.32 12.77 3.97
C ASN A 135 -18.10 12.50 5.47
N ARG A 136 -17.62 11.30 5.83
CA ARG A 136 -17.26 10.91 7.21
C ARG A 136 -15.79 11.09 7.56
N ILE A 137 -15.03 11.73 6.67
CA ILE A 137 -13.67 12.20 6.93
C ILE A 137 -13.77 13.69 7.32
N PRO A 138 -13.29 14.07 8.51
CA PRO A 138 -13.37 15.46 8.96
C PRO A 138 -12.47 16.34 8.09
N VAL A 139 -13.05 17.40 7.52
CA VAL A 139 -12.30 18.49 6.88
C VAL A 139 -11.60 19.25 7.99
N GLN A 140 -10.28 19.45 7.87
CA GLN A 140 -9.54 20.27 8.81
C GLN A 140 -9.55 21.70 8.30
N GLU A 141 -10.16 22.62 9.04
CA GLU A 141 -10.08 24.04 8.74
C GLU A 141 -8.61 24.49 8.88
N ASN A 142 -8.08 25.18 7.86
CA ASN A 142 -6.80 25.86 7.95
C ASN A 142 -6.88 26.90 9.08
N LYS A 143 -6.14 26.68 10.17
CA LYS A 143 -5.85 27.70 11.16
C LYS A 143 -4.52 28.36 10.85
#